data_AF-A0A2G3ED95-F1
#
_entry.id   AF-A0A2G3ED95-F1
#
_cell.length_a   1.000
_cell.length_b   1.000
_cell.length_c   1.000
_cell.angle_alpha   90.00
_cell.angle_beta   90.00
_cell.angle_gamma   90.00
#
_symmetry.space_group_name_H-M   'P 1'
#
loop_
_entity.id
_entity.type
_entity.pdbx_description
1 polymer ?
#
loop_
_entity_poly.entity_id
_entity_poly.type
_entity_poly.pdbx_seq_one_letter_code
_entity_poly.pdbx_strand_id
1 'polypeptide(L)'
;MNTADVKDKANFYAVEFTEESEIFTRIKGKSYKDNCTVPLSDLRYLHVLHVGFDGKTHDGEIICNKYIADDLLEIFEELYEAKYPIEKIKLVDEYDADDEASMADNNSSSFNFRYISYTTKISKHGYGLAMDINTLYNPYVKTVNGKLSIEPANAADYVDRSKDFDYKIDEDDLVYKLFIAHGFEWGGSWKSSKDYQHFEVPDSVVKTLYK
;
A
#
# COMPACT_ATOMS: atom_id res chain seq x y z
N MET A 1 -21.78 -6.17 0.43
CA MET A 1 -21.44 -6.18 -1.00
C MET A 1 -21.71 -4.77 -1.49
N ASN A 2 -20.76 -3.85 -1.27
CA ASN A 2 -20.64 -2.73 -2.19
C ASN A 2 -20.16 -3.38 -3.48
N THR A 3 -20.82 -3.11 -4.59
CA THR A 3 -20.24 -3.40 -5.90
C THR A 3 -19.41 -2.18 -6.21
N ALA A 4 -18.09 -2.33 -6.36
CA ALA A 4 -17.24 -1.22 -6.75
C ALA A 4 -17.88 -0.45 -7.92
N ASP A 5 -17.98 0.87 -7.83
CA ASP A 5 -18.57 1.76 -8.84
C ASP A 5 -17.59 2.05 -9.99
N VAL A 6 -16.67 1.12 -10.20
CA VAL A 6 -15.61 1.12 -11.21
C VAL A 6 -16.20 1.03 -12.62
N LYS A 7 -15.76 1.90 -13.51
CA LYS A 7 -16.26 2.02 -14.89
C LYS A 7 -15.60 0.99 -15.81
N ASP A 8 -14.28 0.86 -15.75
CA ASP A 8 -13.46 -0.04 -16.57
C ASP A 8 -13.16 -1.36 -15.85
N LYS A 9 -14.19 -2.19 -15.76
CA LYS A 9 -14.11 -3.51 -15.12
C LYS A 9 -13.22 -4.52 -15.86
N ALA A 10 -12.73 -4.18 -17.06
CA ALA A 10 -11.80 -5.03 -17.78
C ALA A 10 -10.35 -4.84 -17.29
N ASN A 11 -10.02 -3.63 -16.82
CA ASN A 11 -8.68 -3.27 -16.38
C ASN A 11 -8.57 -2.99 -14.88
N PHE A 12 -9.70 -2.82 -14.20
CA PHE A 12 -9.79 -2.63 -12.74
C PHE A 12 -10.70 -3.71 -12.18
N TYR A 13 -10.10 -4.78 -11.66
CA TYR A 13 -10.87 -5.92 -11.17
C TYR A 13 -10.18 -6.62 -10.00
N ALA A 14 -10.99 -7.25 -9.15
CA ALA A 14 -10.55 -8.10 -8.07
C ALA A 14 -10.90 -9.57 -8.35
N VAL A 15 -10.00 -10.48 -7.97
CA VAL A 15 -10.24 -11.92 -8.01
C VAL A 15 -10.02 -12.55 -6.64
N GLU A 16 -10.86 -13.52 -6.34
CA GLU A 16 -10.60 -14.51 -5.28
C GLU A 16 -9.57 -15.52 -5.78
N PHE A 17 -8.72 -15.99 -4.88
CA PHE A 17 -7.71 -16.99 -5.20
C PHE A 17 -7.57 -17.99 -4.05
N THR A 18 -7.14 -19.21 -4.39
CA THR A 18 -7.03 -20.34 -3.45
C THR A 18 -5.58 -20.81 -3.34
N GLU A 19 -5.32 -21.78 -2.45
CA GLU A 19 -3.97 -22.32 -2.25
C GLU A 19 -3.39 -23.01 -3.50
N GLU A 20 -4.25 -23.41 -4.43
CA GLU A 20 -3.88 -24.06 -5.69
C GLU A 20 -3.62 -23.06 -6.83
N SER A 21 -3.83 -21.76 -6.59
CA SER A 21 -3.67 -20.73 -7.62
C SER A 21 -2.20 -20.35 -7.86
N GLU A 22 -1.91 -19.86 -9.07
CA GLU A 22 -0.60 -19.28 -9.39
C GLU A 22 -0.31 -18.03 -8.53
N ILE A 23 -1.33 -17.24 -8.22
CA ILE A 23 -1.24 -16.07 -7.32
C ILE A 23 -0.73 -16.51 -5.95
N PHE A 24 -1.30 -17.56 -5.36
CA PHE A 24 -0.86 -18.05 -4.06
C PHE A 24 0.57 -18.61 -4.11
N THR A 25 0.93 -19.28 -5.20
CA THR A 25 2.29 -19.82 -5.40
C THR A 25 3.35 -18.72 -5.37
N ARG A 26 3.04 -17.51 -5.87
CA ARG A 26 3.95 -16.36 -5.85
C ARG A 26 4.21 -15.80 -4.45
N ILE A 27 3.21 -15.84 -3.57
CA ILE A 27 3.29 -15.20 -2.23
C ILE A 27 3.65 -16.15 -1.09
N LYS A 28 3.45 -17.46 -1.29
CA LYS A 28 3.66 -18.48 -0.28
C LYS A 28 5.13 -18.52 0.18
N GLY A 29 5.33 -18.43 1.49
CA GLY A 29 6.66 -18.41 2.11
C GLY A 29 7.38 -17.05 2.03
N LYS A 30 6.75 -16.05 1.39
CA LYS A 30 7.23 -14.67 1.27
C LYS A 30 6.31 -13.72 2.03
N SER A 31 5.46 -12.95 1.33
CA SER A 31 4.50 -12.05 1.96
C SER A 31 3.39 -12.80 2.67
N TYR A 32 3.08 -14.05 2.28
CA TYR A 32 2.24 -14.98 3.02
C TYR A 32 3.11 -16.07 3.68
N LYS A 33 3.56 -15.80 4.91
CA LYS A 33 4.46 -16.69 5.67
C LYS A 33 3.72 -17.94 6.16
N ASP A 34 4.46 -19.00 6.49
CA ASP A 34 3.89 -20.25 7.03
C ASP A 34 3.09 -20.04 8.33
N ASN A 35 3.44 -19.00 9.10
CA ASN A 35 2.73 -18.61 10.32
C ASN A 35 1.76 -17.44 10.10
N CYS A 36 1.38 -17.15 8.85
CA CYS A 36 0.35 -16.16 8.54
C CYS A 36 -0.97 -16.60 9.14
N THR A 37 -1.53 -15.76 10.00
CA THR A 37 -2.82 -16.03 10.68
C THR A 37 -4.00 -15.36 9.97
N VAL A 38 -3.74 -14.59 8.92
CA VAL A 38 -4.78 -13.95 8.10
C VAL A 38 -5.35 -15.00 7.15
N PRO A 39 -6.66 -15.27 7.17
CA PRO A 39 -7.27 -16.24 6.27
C PRO A 39 -7.07 -15.81 4.80
N LEU A 40 -6.69 -16.76 3.93
CA LEU A 40 -6.59 -16.49 2.50
C LEU A 40 -7.90 -15.97 1.89
N SER A 41 -9.04 -16.41 2.43
CA SER A 41 -10.38 -15.96 2.02
C SER A 41 -10.67 -14.48 2.35
N ASP A 42 -9.84 -13.85 3.18
CA ASP A 42 -9.87 -12.41 3.43
C ASP A 42 -9.05 -11.62 2.42
N LEU A 43 -8.22 -12.25 1.60
CA LEU A 43 -7.39 -11.56 0.60
C LEU A 43 -8.03 -11.57 -0.78
N ARG A 44 -7.75 -10.53 -1.57
CA ARG A 44 -8.10 -10.40 -2.98
C ARG A 44 -6.85 -9.99 -3.74
N TYR A 45 -6.68 -10.55 -4.94
CA TYR A 45 -5.74 -10.01 -5.91
C TYR A 45 -6.49 -9.00 -6.77
N LEU A 46 -5.90 -7.84 -6.97
CA LEU A 46 -6.43 -6.76 -7.78
C LEU A 46 -5.48 -6.54 -8.96
N HIS A 47 -6.07 -6.37 -10.13
CA HIS A 47 -5.44 -5.75 -11.27
C HIS A 47 -5.92 -4.31 -11.39
N VAL A 48 -4.99 -3.39 -11.61
CA VAL A 48 -5.26 -1.96 -11.83
C VAL A 48 -4.35 -1.44 -12.95
N LEU A 49 -4.71 -0.31 -13.56
CA LEU A 49 -3.77 0.44 -14.38
C LEU A 49 -3.20 1.63 -13.60
N HIS A 50 -1.98 2.03 -13.93
CA HIS A 50 -1.38 3.27 -13.44
C HIS A 50 -0.58 3.98 -14.53
N VAL A 51 -0.34 5.28 -14.34
CA VAL A 51 0.54 6.06 -15.20
C VAL A 51 1.91 6.15 -14.54
N GLY A 52 2.92 5.60 -15.21
CA GLY A 52 4.31 5.62 -14.76
C GLY A 52 4.94 7.01 -14.86
N PHE A 53 6.12 7.18 -14.26
CA PHE A 53 6.90 8.42 -14.41
C PHE A 53 7.39 8.65 -15.86
N ASP A 54 7.34 7.63 -16.71
CA ASP A 54 7.55 7.75 -18.15
C ASP A 54 6.32 8.24 -18.92
N GLY A 55 5.22 8.55 -18.22
CA GLY A 55 3.97 9.03 -18.76
C GLY A 55 3.14 7.98 -19.51
N LYS A 56 3.48 6.69 -19.39
CA LYS A 56 2.78 5.59 -20.06
C LYS A 56 1.90 4.82 -19.08
N THR A 57 0.90 4.14 -19.63
CA THR A 57 0.08 3.16 -18.91
C THR A 57 0.91 1.90 -18.61
N HIS A 58 0.83 1.43 -17.37
CA HIS A 58 1.38 0.15 -16.91
C HIS A 58 0.33 -0.62 -16.12
N ASP A 59 0.47 -1.94 -16.12
CA ASP A 59 -0.32 -2.84 -15.26
C ASP A 59 0.25 -2.83 -13.83
N GLY A 60 -0.67 -2.81 -12.86
CA GLY A 60 -0.38 -2.87 -11.44
C GLY A 60 -1.02 -4.07 -10.78
N GLU A 61 -0.29 -4.68 -9.84
CA GLU A 61 -0.73 -5.83 -9.08
C GLU A 61 -0.80 -5.51 -7.58
N ILE A 62 -1.95 -5.73 -6.95
CA ILE A 62 -2.15 -5.49 -5.52
C ILE A 62 -2.77 -6.72 -4.90
N ILE A 63 -2.22 -7.21 -3.78
CA ILE A 63 -2.96 -8.11 -2.89
C ILE A 63 -3.35 -7.29 -1.67
N CYS A 64 -4.64 -7.28 -1.35
CA CYS A 64 -5.19 -6.56 -0.21
C CYS A 64 -6.30 -7.37 0.46
N ASN A 65 -6.81 -6.87 1.57
CA ASN A 65 -7.98 -7.41 2.22
C ASN A 65 -9.23 -7.13 1.36
N LYS A 66 -10.16 -8.08 1.30
CA LYS A 66 -11.47 -7.92 0.65
C LYS A 66 -12.26 -6.73 1.20
N TYR A 67 -11.99 -6.31 2.45
CA TYR A 67 -12.63 -5.16 3.06
C TYR A 67 -12.32 -3.85 2.32
N ILE A 68 -11.09 -3.68 1.79
CA ILE A 68 -10.67 -2.48 1.07
C ILE A 68 -10.55 -2.69 -0.45
N ALA A 69 -10.89 -3.87 -0.96
CA ALA A 69 -10.65 -4.21 -2.36
C ALA A 69 -11.43 -3.29 -3.32
N ASP A 70 -12.71 -3.07 -3.06
CA ASP A 70 -13.54 -2.20 -3.89
C ASP A 70 -13.07 -0.73 -3.80
N ASP A 71 -12.74 -0.25 -2.58
CA ASP A 71 -12.22 1.11 -2.37
C ASP A 71 -10.91 1.35 -3.14
N LEU A 72 -9.98 0.38 -3.09
CA LEU A 72 -8.72 0.51 -3.84
C LEU A 72 -8.96 0.52 -5.35
N LEU A 73 -9.88 -0.30 -5.89
CA LEU A 73 -10.17 -0.27 -7.32
C LEU A 73 -10.73 1.09 -7.76
N GLU A 74 -11.64 1.68 -6.98
CA GLU A 74 -12.19 3.02 -7.24
C GLU A 74 -11.09 4.10 -7.18
N ILE A 75 -10.27 4.09 -6.11
CA ILE A 75 -9.15 5.02 -5.95
C ILE A 75 -8.17 4.92 -7.13
N PHE A 76 -7.73 3.72 -7.49
CA PHE A 76 -6.76 3.55 -8.57
C PHE A 76 -7.33 3.88 -9.95
N GLU A 77 -8.62 3.64 -10.19
CA GLU A 77 -9.28 4.09 -11.42
C GLU A 77 -9.29 5.62 -11.53
N GLU A 78 -9.65 6.32 -10.45
CA GLU A 78 -9.64 7.79 -10.42
C GLU A 78 -8.23 8.38 -10.58
N LEU A 79 -7.22 7.78 -9.92
CA LEU A 79 -5.82 8.16 -10.09
C LEU A 79 -5.35 7.97 -11.53
N TYR A 80 -5.73 6.86 -12.16
CA TYR A 80 -5.38 6.58 -13.55
C TYR A 80 -6.06 7.53 -14.54
N GLU A 81 -7.35 7.80 -14.37
CA GLU A 81 -8.10 8.79 -15.17
C GLU A 81 -7.47 10.19 -15.06
N ALA A 82 -7.00 10.56 -13.86
CA ALA A 82 -6.29 11.81 -13.60
C ALA A 82 -4.83 11.82 -14.09
N LYS A 83 -4.32 10.68 -14.57
CA LYS A 83 -2.89 10.47 -14.92
C LYS A 83 -1.95 10.80 -13.76
N TYR A 84 -2.39 10.52 -12.53
CA TYR A 84 -1.57 10.69 -11.34
C TYR A 84 -0.34 9.77 -11.44
N PRO A 85 0.88 10.30 -11.25
CA PRO A 85 2.11 9.54 -11.46
C PRO A 85 2.38 8.56 -10.31
N ILE A 86 2.41 7.27 -10.64
CA ILE A 86 2.85 6.19 -9.73
C ILE A 86 3.89 5.37 -10.47
N GLU A 87 5.10 5.26 -9.92
CA GLU A 87 6.19 4.62 -10.67
C GLU A 87 5.96 3.13 -10.87
N LYS A 88 5.59 2.41 -9.80
CA LYS A 88 5.42 0.96 -9.79
C LYS A 88 4.31 0.57 -8.82
N ILE A 89 3.52 -0.43 -9.22
CA ILE A 89 2.58 -1.15 -8.35
C ILE A 89 2.83 -2.64 -8.55
N LYS A 90 3.69 -3.21 -7.71
CA LYS A 90 4.06 -4.62 -7.75
C LYS A 90 3.79 -5.28 -6.41
N LEU A 91 3.52 -6.58 -6.45
CA LEU A 91 3.55 -7.39 -5.24
C LEU A 91 4.93 -7.29 -4.58
N VAL A 92 4.95 -7.13 -3.26
CA VAL A 92 6.19 -7.09 -2.47
C VAL A 92 7.00 -8.39 -2.62
N ASP A 93 6.37 -9.48 -3.06
CA ASP A 93 6.96 -10.78 -3.35
C ASP A 93 7.99 -10.77 -4.48
N GLU A 94 7.92 -9.78 -5.38
CA GLU A 94 8.96 -9.51 -6.39
C GLU A 94 10.28 -9.04 -5.75
N TYR A 95 10.22 -8.62 -4.48
CA TYR A 95 11.35 -8.21 -3.63
C TYR A 95 11.56 -9.20 -2.47
N ASP A 96 11.10 -10.45 -2.62
CA ASP A 96 11.15 -11.48 -1.56
C ASP A 96 10.49 -11.06 -0.23
N ALA A 97 9.48 -10.18 -0.32
CA ALA A 97 8.80 -9.55 0.81
C ALA A 97 9.71 -8.68 1.72
N ASP A 98 10.83 -8.20 1.18
CA ASP A 98 11.69 -7.20 1.81
C ASP A 98 11.13 -5.79 1.60
N ASP A 99 10.60 -5.20 2.67
CA ASP A 99 10.03 -3.84 2.63
C ASP A 99 11.06 -2.80 2.21
N GLU A 100 12.31 -2.88 2.70
CA GLU A 100 13.34 -1.88 2.40
C GLU A 100 13.70 -1.91 0.91
N ALA A 101 13.88 -3.11 0.33
CA ALA A 101 14.17 -3.26 -1.09
C ALA A 101 13.01 -2.76 -1.97
N SER A 102 11.76 -3.11 -1.62
CA SER A 102 10.55 -2.64 -2.31
C SER A 102 10.42 -1.12 -2.22
N MET A 103 10.58 -0.57 -1.00
CA MET A 103 10.44 0.86 -0.76
C MET A 103 11.54 1.67 -1.49
N ALA A 104 12.79 1.20 -1.43
CA ALA A 104 13.93 1.86 -2.06
C ALA A 104 13.85 1.89 -3.59
N ASP A 105 13.15 0.91 -4.19
CA ASP A 105 12.83 0.87 -5.62
C ASP A 105 11.53 1.62 -5.96
N ASN A 106 11.00 2.42 -5.04
CA ASN A 106 9.80 3.24 -5.20
C ASN A 106 8.52 2.45 -5.54
N ASN A 107 8.39 1.22 -5.02
CA ASN A 107 7.25 0.36 -5.28
C ASN A 107 6.07 0.67 -4.35
N SER A 108 4.89 0.91 -4.91
CA SER A 108 3.65 1.03 -4.15
C SER A 108 3.07 -0.36 -3.86
N SER A 109 2.71 -0.66 -2.61
CA SER A 109 2.30 -2.03 -2.23
C SER A 109 1.35 -2.07 -1.02
N SER A 110 0.59 -3.16 -0.88
CA SER A 110 -0.40 -3.38 0.18
C SER A 110 -0.03 -4.55 1.10
N PHE A 111 -0.38 -5.80 0.74
CA PHE A 111 -0.19 -6.93 1.65
C PHE A 111 1.28 -7.33 1.84
N ASN A 112 1.72 -7.37 3.09
CA ASN A 112 2.97 -8.01 3.52
C ASN A 112 2.82 -8.53 4.96
N PHE A 113 2.70 -9.85 5.16
CA PHE A 113 2.52 -10.41 6.50
C PHE A 113 3.75 -10.21 7.39
N ARG A 114 3.59 -9.31 8.36
CA ARG A 114 4.57 -9.05 9.41
C ARG A 114 3.92 -8.51 10.68
N TYR A 115 4.65 -8.65 11.77
CA TYR A 115 4.35 -7.96 13.01
C TYR A 115 4.99 -6.57 13.01
N ILE A 116 4.40 -5.63 13.73
CA ILE A 116 5.04 -4.33 14.01
C ILE A 116 6.27 -4.62 14.86
N SER A 117 7.42 -4.05 14.47
CA SER A 117 8.72 -4.29 15.08
C SER A 117 8.66 -4.24 16.61
N TYR A 118 9.21 -5.27 17.25
CA TYR A 118 9.24 -5.46 18.71
C TYR A 118 7.87 -5.66 19.39
N THR A 119 6.83 -5.98 18.63
CA THR A 119 5.49 -6.28 19.17
C THR A 119 4.95 -7.60 18.61
N THR A 120 3.83 -8.07 19.16
CA THR A 120 3.03 -9.18 18.62
C THR A 120 1.80 -8.69 17.85
N LYS A 121 1.65 -7.37 17.63
CA LYS A 121 0.57 -6.78 16.83
C LYS A 121 0.92 -6.96 15.35
N ILE A 122 0.03 -7.58 14.58
CA ILE A 122 0.18 -7.67 13.12
C ILE A 122 0.07 -6.26 12.54
N SER A 123 0.95 -5.93 11.58
CA SER A 123 0.90 -4.67 10.83
C SER A 123 -0.40 -4.56 10.03
N LYS A 124 -0.89 -3.36 9.71
CA LYS A 124 -2.05 -3.23 8.81
C LYS A 124 -1.73 -3.71 7.39
N HIS A 125 -0.48 -3.60 6.93
CA HIS A 125 0.01 -4.32 5.74
C HIS A 125 -0.12 -5.84 5.89
N GLY A 126 0.12 -6.37 7.09
CA GLY A 126 -0.02 -7.79 7.35
C GLY A 126 -1.45 -8.31 7.27
N TYR A 127 -2.44 -7.43 7.43
CA TYR A 127 -3.85 -7.74 7.18
C TYR A 127 -4.29 -7.42 5.74
N GLY A 128 -3.45 -6.80 4.93
CA GLY A 128 -3.82 -6.23 3.62
C GLY A 128 -4.76 -5.03 3.76
N LEU A 129 -4.73 -4.33 4.89
CA LEU A 129 -5.61 -3.20 5.24
C LEU A 129 -4.91 -1.84 5.17
N ALA A 130 -3.78 -1.78 4.47
CA ALA A 130 -2.99 -0.59 4.23
C ALA A 130 -2.46 -0.57 2.80
N MET A 131 -2.08 0.60 2.30
CA MET A 131 -1.45 0.81 1.00
C MET A 131 -0.38 1.89 1.15
N ASP A 132 0.82 1.58 0.67
CA ASP A 132 1.92 2.54 0.56
C ASP A 132 2.04 3.03 -0.89
N ILE A 133 2.25 4.33 -1.09
CA ILE A 133 2.32 4.97 -2.42
C ILE A 133 3.64 5.73 -2.61
N ASN A 134 4.33 5.50 -3.74
CA ASN A 134 5.58 6.18 -4.13
C ASN A 134 6.56 6.33 -2.96
N THR A 135 6.92 5.18 -2.39
CA THR A 135 7.62 4.98 -1.12
C THR A 135 8.97 5.71 -1.01
N LEU A 136 9.68 5.87 -2.12
CA LEU A 136 10.97 6.58 -2.14
C LEU A 136 10.76 8.09 -1.89
N TYR A 137 9.73 8.68 -2.48
CA TYR A 137 9.45 10.12 -2.39
C TYR A 137 8.63 10.50 -1.14
N ASN A 138 8.07 9.49 -0.47
CA ASN A 138 7.20 9.67 0.68
C ASN A 138 7.67 8.80 1.86
N PRO A 139 8.87 9.04 2.39
CA PRO A 139 9.48 8.12 3.36
C PRO A 139 8.75 8.06 4.70
N TYR A 140 8.98 6.96 5.39
CA TYR A 140 8.76 6.85 6.82
C TYR A 140 9.91 7.49 7.61
N VAL A 141 9.59 8.52 8.38
CA VAL A 141 10.55 9.34 9.13
C VAL A 141 10.23 9.29 10.62
N LYS A 142 11.14 8.68 11.39
CA LYS A 142 10.99 8.54 12.85
C LYS A 142 12.29 8.84 13.60
N THR A 143 12.18 9.14 14.89
CA THR A 143 13.36 9.30 15.76
C THR A 143 13.47 8.09 16.68
N VAL A 144 14.60 7.38 16.59
CA VAL A 144 14.92 6.21 17.43
C VAL A 144 16.18 6.54 18.22
N ASN A 145 16.10 6.50 19.55
CA ASN A 145 17.22 6.80 20.45
C ASN A 145 17.92 8.15 20.15
N GLY A 146 17.14 9.17 19.80
CA GLY A 146 17.65 10.51 19.46
C GLY A 146 18.27 10.63 18.06
N LYS A 147 18.27 9.56 17.26
CA LYS A 147 18.75 9.56 15.87
C LYS A 147 17.57 9.49 14.90
N LEU A 148 17.67 10.24 13.80
CA LEU A 148 16.75 10.14 12.69
C LEU A 148 16.89 8.78 12.00
N SER A 149 15.78 8.10 11.80
CA SER A 149 15.63 6.89 11.00
C SER A 149 14.72 7.23 9.82
N ILE A 150 15.17 6.87 8.62
CA ILE A 150 14.49 7.14 7.36
C ILE A 150 14.37 5.80 6.65
N GLU A 151 13.15 5.44 6.28
CA GLU A 151 12.81 4.22 5.58
C GLU A 151 12.00 4.61 4.32
N PRO A 152 12.47 4.32 3.10
CA PRO A 152 13.73 3.64 2.80
C PRO A 152 14.95 4.53 3.03
N ALA A 153 16.11 3.93 3.27
CA ALA A 153 17.35 4.63 3.64
C ALA A 153 17.86 5.58 2.54
N ASN A 154 17.48 5.34 1.28
CA ASN A 154 17.81 6.20 0.14
C ASN A 154 16.87 7.40 -0.04
N ALA A 155 15.90 7.61 0.85
CA ALA A 155 14.92 8.71 0.74
C ALA A 155 15.30 10.01 1.46
N ALA A 156 16.57 10.17 1.85
CA ALA A 156 17.02 11.32 2.65
C ALA A 156 16.70 12.69 2.03
N ASP A 157 16.71 12.78 0.70
CA ASP A 157 16.42 14.03 -0.03
C ASP A 157 14.96 14.48 0.10
N TYR A 158 14.05 13.56 0.44
CA TYR A 158 12.59 13.78 0.50
C TYR A 158 12.05 13.98 1.93
N VAL A 159 12.93 13.98 2.93
CA VAL A 159 12.57 14.15 4.35
C VAL A 159 12.10 15.58 4.65
N ASP A 160 12.77 16.57 4.07
CA ASP A 160 12.42 17.98 4.27
C ASP A 160 11.18 18.34 3.44
N ARG A 161 10.00 18.16 4.04
CA ARG A 161 8.72 18.46 3.41
C ARG A 161 8.45 19.97 3.22
N SER A 162 9.35 20.87 3.63
CA SER A 162 9.22 22.29 3.25
C SER A 162 9.69 22.56 1.82
N LYS A 163 10.45 21.63 1.24
CA LYS A 163 10.90 21.70 -0.15
C LYS A 163 9.79 21.34 -1.12
N ASP A 164 9.98 21.84 -2.34
CA ASP A 164 9.19 21.49 -3.50
C ASP A 164 9.95 20.42 -4.30
N PHE A 165 9.27 19.31 -4.58
CA PHE A 165 9.78 18.18 -5.36
C PHE A 165 8.60 17.34 -5.85
N ASP A 166 8.81 16.65 -6.97
CA ASP A 166 7.77 15.86 -7.61
C ASP A 166 7.32 14.66 -6.73
N TYR A 167 6.08 14.21 -6.95
CA TYR A 167 5.48 13.00 -6.36
C TYR A 167 5.28 13.02 -4.84
N LYS A 168 5.40 14.22 -4.25
CA LYS A 168 5.18 14.50 -2.85
C LYS A 168 3.69 14.40 -2.49
N ILE A 169 3.36 13.56 -1.52
CA ILE A 169 2.03 13.49 -0.93
C ILE A 169 1.89 14.52 0.21
N ASP A 170 0.93 15.41 0.09
CA ASP A 170 0.46 16.29 1.17
C ASP A 170 -1.07 16.38 1.18
N GLU A 171 -1.64 17.22 2.05
CA GLU A 171 -3.09 17.31 2.24
C GLU A 171 -3.82 17.91 1.02
N ASP A 172 -3.10 18.57 0.12
CA ASP A 172 -3.64 19.09 -1.12
C ASP A 172 -3.50 18.09 -2.29
N ASP A 173 -2.73 17.02 -2.11
CA ASP A 173 -2.52 16.00 -3.14
C ASP A 173 -3.77 15.15 -3.42
N LEU A 174 -3.93 14.73 -4.67
CA LEU A 174 -5.08 13.94 -5.10
C LEU A 174 -5.14 12.58 -4.40
N VAL A 175 -4.00 11.88 -4.25
CA VAL A 175 -3.99 10.55 -3.63
C VAL A 175 -4.46 10.64 -2.17
N TYR A 176 -4.00 11.67 -1.45
CA TYR A 176 -4.48 11.94 -0.09
C TYR A 176 -6.00 12.12 -0.06
N LYS A 177 -6.53 13.02 -0.91
CA LYS A 177 -7.97 13.33 -0.92
C LYS A 177 -8.83 12.11 -1.19
N LEU A 178 -8.41 11.25 -2.12
CA LEU A 178 -9.12 10.00 -2.43
C LEU A 178 -9.11 9.03 -1.26
N PHE A 179 -7.93 8.70 -0.71
CA PHE A 179 -7.84 7.77 0.42
C PHE A 179 -8.66 8.26 1.64
N ILE A 180 -8.61 9.56 1.96
CA ILE A 180 -9.41 10.14 3.05
C ILE A 180 -10.91 10.06 2.77
N ALA A 181 -11.35 10.29 1.51
CA ALA A 181 -12.75 10.15 1.12
C ALA A 181 -13.29 8.73 1.31
N HIS A 182 -12.44 7.71 1.13
CA HIS A 182 -12.74 6.30 1.41
C HIS A 182 -12.55 5.89 2.88
N GLY A 183 -12.25 6.84 3.77
CA GLY A 183 -12.18 6.61 5.22
C GLY A 183 -10.87 6.00 5.71
N PHE A 184 -9.80 6.05 4.90
CA PHE A 184 -8.45 5.73 5.36
C PHE A 184 -7.90 6.86 6.24
N GLU A 185 -6.91 6.51 7.06
CA GLU A 185 -6.05 7.44 7.78
C GLU A 185 -4.70 7.52 7.06
N TRP A 186 -4.06 8.70 7.09
CA TRP A 186 -2.76 8.92 6.46
C TRP A 186 -1.64 9.04 7.50
N GLY A 187 -0.57 8.27 7.33
CA GLY A 187 0.60 8.24 8.21
C GLY A 187 1.39 9.55 8.24
N GLY A 188 1.30 10.38 7.19
CA GLY A 188 1.90 11.70 7.16
C GLY A 188 1.31 12.68 8.18
N SER A 189 0.06 12.45 8.61
CA SER A 189 -0.63 13.25 9.64
C SER A 189 -0.30 12.80 11.07
N TRP A 190 0.45 11.72 11.28
CA TRP A 190 0.83 11.28 12.62
C TRP A 190 1.72 12.30 13.34
N LYS A 191 1.56 12.37 14.67
CA LYS A 191 2.29 13.33 15.52
C LYS A 191 3.78 12.99 15.69
N SER A 192 4.08 11.70 15.65
CA SER A 192 5.42 11.14 15.77
C SER A 192 5.55 10.02 14.75
N SER A 193 6.75 9.80 14.25
CA SER A 193 7.01 8.75 13.25
C SER A 193 6.14 8.97 12.01
N LYS A 194 6.36 10.06 11.28
CA LYS A 194 5.53 10.41 10.12
C LYS A 194 5.81 9.45 8.98
N ASP A 195 4.78 8.77 8.50
CA ASP A 195 4.87 7.78 7.44
C ASP A 195 4.15 8.29 6.19
N TYR A 196 4.85 9.04 5.34
CA TYR A 196 4.21 9.82 4.27
C TYR A 196 3.65 8.95 3.13
N GLN A 197 4.19 7.75 2.95
CA GLN A 197 3.74 6.76 1.97
C GLN A 197 2.43 6.10 2.41
N HIS A 198 2.13 6.07 3.71
CA HIS A 198 1.26 5.08 4.31
C HIS A 198 -0.19 5.54 4.46
N PHE A 199 -1.12 4.76 3.90
CA PHE A 199 -2.56 4.89 4.11
C PHE A 199 -3.09 3.61 4.72
N GLU A 200 -3.92 3.71 5.76
CA GLU A 200 -4.41 2.53 6.45
C GLU A 200 -5.83 2.72 7.00
N VAL A 201 -6.58 1.63 7.15
CA VAL A 201 -7.90 1.71 7.80
C VAL A 201 -7.76 2.04 9.30
N PRO A 202 -8.78 2.65 9.93
CA PRO A 202 -8.79 2.88 11.36
C PRO A 202 -8.65 1.60 12.19
N ASP A 203 -8.01 1.69 13.36
CA ASP A 203 -7.82 0.56 14.29
C ASP A 203 -9.14 -0.13 14.71
N SER A 204 -10.27 0.57 14.67
CA SER A 204 -11.61 0.03 14.95
C SER A 204 -12.07 -1.00 13.90
N VAL A 205 -11.65 -0.86 12.65
CA VAL A 205 -11.94 -1.80 11.57
C VAL A 205 -11.24 -3.13 11.84
N VAL A 206 -9.94 -3.09 12.14
CA VAL A 206 -9.16 -4.31 12.46
C VAL A 206 -9.78 -5.06 13.64
N LYS A 207 -10.16 -4.35 14.71
CA LYS A 207 -10.85 -4.93 15.87
C LYS A 207 -12.22 -5.53 15.53
N THR A 208 -12.86 -5.11 14.45
CA THR A 208 -14.15 -5.65 14.03
C THR A 208 -13.96 -6.93 13.21
N LEU A 209 -12.93 -6.95 12.36
CA LEU A 209 -12.64 -8.08 11.46
C LEU A 209 -11.96 -9.26 12.17
N TYR A 210 -11.04 -9.00 13.11
CA TYR A 210 -10.15 -10.02 13.71
C TYR A 210 -10.34 -10.17 15.23
N LYS A 211 -11.60 -10.14 15.67
CA LYS A 211 -12.01 -10.27 17.08
C LYS A 211 -11.85 -11.68 17.63
#